data_AF-A0AAV9AW69-F1
#
_entry.id   AF-A0AAV9AW69-F1
#
_cell.length_a   1.000
_cell.length_b   1.000
_cell.length_c   1.000
_cell.angle_alpha   90.00
_cell.angle_beta   90.00
_cell.angle_gamma   90.00
#
_symmetry.space_group_name_H-M   'P 1'
#
loop_
_entity.id
_entity.type
_entity.pdbx_description
1 polymer ?
#
loop_
_entity_poly.entity_id
_entity_poly.type
_entity_poly.pdbx_seq_one_letter_code
_entity_poly.pdbx_strand_id
1 'polypeptide(L)'
;MKTSSINVGGPTTKMQWRGIRVKVTATLEQALGLMRRKMTSSGMERLIRRQANHHVTDSEKRVLARKKLQRKIRSQDLGRKLRSILLQKARGL
;
A
#
# COMPACT_ATOMS: atom_id res chain seq x y z
N MET A 1 23.90 36.00 -33.76
CA MET A 1 22.50 35.54 -33.93
C MET A 1 22.52 34.02 -34.06
N LYS A 2 21.95 33.30 -33.08
CA LYS A 2 21.77 31.84 -33.13
C LYS A 2 20.34 31.55 -32.67
N THR A 3 19.52 31.05 -33.58
CA THR A 3 18.14 30.61 -33.34
C THR A 3 18.19 29.20 -32.74
N SER A 4 17.74 29.07 -31.49
CA SER A 4 17.59 27.77 -30.82
C SER A 4 16.12 27.42 -30.78
N SER A 5 15.76 26.47 -31.64
CA SER A 5 14.56 25.66 -31.75
C SER A 5 13.55 25.75 -30.59
N ILE A 6 12.37 26.28 -30.91
CA ILE A 6 11.17 26.19 -30.08
C ILE A 6 10.69 24.74 -30.15
N ASN A 7 10.83 24.00 -29.05
CA ASN A 7 10.28 22.65 -28.94
C ASN A 7 8.76 22.78 -28.80
N VAL A 8 8.03 22.68 -29.92
CA VAL A 8 6.57 22.68 -29.94
C VAL A 8 6.11 21.33 -29.43
N GLY A 9 5.99 21.21 -28.10
CA GLY A 9 5.38 20.05 -27.46
C GLY A 9 3.93 19.93 -27.92
N GLY A 10 3.66 18.99 -28.82
CA GLY A 10 2.29 18.65 -29.23
C GLY A 10 1.44 18.17 -28.04
N PRO A 11 0.11 18.24 -28.13
CA PRO A 11 -0.76 17.84 -27.03
C PRO A 11 -0.83 16.31 -26.98
N THR A 12 0.13 15.66 -26.32
CA THR A 12 -0.11 14.30 -25.82
C THR A 12 -0.95 14.41 -24.56
N THR A 13 -2.26 14.59 -24.73
CA THR A 13 -3.26 14.46 -23.65
C THR A 13 -3.40 12.98 -23.29
N LYS A 14 -2.32 12.33 -22.84
CA LYS A 14 -2.45 11.14 -22.01
C LYS A 14 -2.92 11.64 -20.65
N MET A 15 -4.23 11.85 -20.50
CA MET A 15 -4.85 12.12 -19.21
C MET A 15 -4.35 11.04 -18.24
N GLN A 16 -3.48 11.42 -17.31
CA GLN A 16 -2.96 10.48 -16.33
C GLN A 16 -4.14 9.97 -15.52
N TRP A 17 -4.52 8.72 -15.75
CA TRP A 17 -5.57 8.06 -14.99
C TRP A 17 -5.15 8.00 -13.52
N ARG A 18 -5.80 8.80 -12.66
CA ARG A 18 -5.54 8.81 -11.21
C ARG A 18 -6.45 7.80 -10.50
N GLY A 19 -5.95 7.20 -9.42
CA GLY A 19 -6.73 6.33 -8.52
C GLY A 19 -6.68 4.82 -8.80
N ILE A 20 -7.37 4.04 -7.98
CA ILE A 20 -7.45 2.58 -8.10
C ILE A 20 -8.53 2.23 -9.12
N ARG A 21 -8.12 1.71 -10.28
CA ARG A 21 -9.02 1.33 -11.37
C ARG A 21 -8.73 -0.09 -11.83
N VAL A 22 -9.77 -0.78 -12.28
CA VAL A 22 -9.72 -2.15 -12.81
C VAL A 22 -10.68 -2.22 -13.99
N LYS A 23 -10.21 -2.77 -15.12
CA LYS A 23 -11.08 -3.12 -16.24
C LYS A 23 -11.83 -4.39 -15.87
N VAL A 24 -13.15 -4.39 -16.04
CA VAL A 24 -13.95 -5.61 -15.86
C VAL A 24 -13.64 -6.54 -17.04
N THR A 25 -13.12 -7.73 -16.74
CA THR A 25 -12.77 -8.74 -17.76
C THR A 25 -13.89 -9.76 -17.92
N ALA A 26 -14.03 -10.69 -16.97
CA ALA A 26 -14.94 -11.83 -17.07
C ALA A 26 -16.18 -11.71 -16.19
N THR A 27 -16.01 -11.39 -14.90
CA THR A 27 -17.14 -11.17 -13.97
C THR A 27 -16.91 -9.95 -13.09
N LEU A 28 -18.00 -9.35 -12.62
CA LEU A 28 -17.98 -8.21 -11.71
C LEU A 28 -17.30 -8.57 -10.38
N GLU A 29 -17.59 -9.75 -9.82
CA GLU A 29 -17.01 -10.19 -8.54
C GLU A 29 -15.48 -10.30 -8.61
N GLN A 30 -14.94 -10.85 -9.69
CA GLN A 30 -13.50 -10.93 -9.89
C GLN A 30 -12.88 -9.53 -10.01
N ALA A 31 -13.53 -8.63 -10.76
CA ALA A 31 -13.07 -7.24 -10.90
C ALA A 31 -13.10 -6.49 -9.56
N LEU A 32 -14.14 -6.68 -8.76
CA LEU A 32 -14.26 -6.12 -7.40
C LEU A 32 -13.21 -6.71 -6.44
N GLY A 33 -12.93 -8.01 -6.53
CA GLY A 33 -11.87 -8.67 -5.77
C GLY A 33 -10.49 -8.08 -6.09
N LEU A 34 -10.19 -7.86 -7.37
CA LEU A 34 -8.97 -7.21 -7.82
C LEU A 34 -8.89 -5.74 -7.37
N MET A 35 -10.01 -5.02 -7.46
CA MET A 35 -10.09 -3.63 -7.01
C MET A 35 -9.84 -3.52 -5.50
N ARG A 36 -10.48 -4.39 -4.70
CA ARG A 36 -10.27 -4.48 -3.26
C ARG A 36 -8.81 -4.79 -2.93
N ARG A 37 -8.20 -5.78 -3.58
CA ARG A 37 -6.78 -6.12 -3.37
C ARG A 37 -5.87 -4.93 -3.64
N LYS A 38 -6.05 -4.22 -4.76
CA LYS A 38 -5.29 -2.99 -5.09
C LYS A 38 -5.51 -1.86 -4.07
N MET A 39 -6.74 -1.72 -3.56
CA MET A 39 -7.09 -0.74 -2.53
C MET A 39 -6.45 -1.06 -1.17
N THR A 40 -6.47 -2.32 -0.75
CA THR A 40 -5.90 -2.74 0.52
C THR A 40 -4.36 -2.66 0.48
N SER A 41 -3.73 -3.08 -0.63
CA SER A 41 -2.27 -3.05 -0.79
C SER A 41 -1.71 -1.64 -0.88
N SER A 42 -2.43 -0.70 -1.51
CA SER A 42 -2.05 0.72 -1.53
C SER A 42 -2.18 1.39 -0.16
N GLY A 43 -2.82 0.73 0.81
CA GLY A 43 -3.03 1.25 2.14
C GLY A 43 -4.20 2.24 2.24
N MET A 44 -4.91 2.50 1.13
CA MET A 44 -6.04 3.44 1.10
C MET A 44 -7.19 3.00 2.02
N GLU A 45 -7.48 1.70 2.07
CA GLU A 45 -8.49 1.18 3.00
C GLU A 45 -8.16 1.55 4.46
N ARG A 46 -6.87 1.49 4.82
CA ARG A 46 -6.42 1.85 6.17
C ARG A 46 -6.51 3.35 6.40
N LEU A 47 -6.25 4.17 5.40
CA LEU A 47 -6.35 5.63 5.51
C LEU A 47 -7.81 6.04 5.71
N ILE A 48 -8.72 5.49 4.89
CA ILE A 48 -10.16 5.74 4.99
C ILE A 48 -10.70 5.28 6.35
N ARG A 49 -10.37 4.06 6.81
CA ARG A 49 -10.82 3.58 8.12
C ARG A 49 -10.18 4.31 9.31
N ARG A 50 -9.03 4.97 9.12
CA ARG A 50 -8.31 5.71 10.17
C ARG A 50 -8.74 7.15 10.28
N GLN A 51 -9.70 7.62 9.47
CA GLN A 51 -10.27 8.94 9.63
C GLN A 51 -10.69 9.10 11.10
N ALA A 52 -10.00 10.00 11.80
CA ALA A 52 -10.18 10.12 13.23
C ALA A 52 -11.50 10.87 13.45
N ASN A 53 -12.46 10.22 14.11
CA ASN A 53 -13.72 10.86 14.50
C ASN A 53 -13.49 11.97 15.55
N HIS A 54 -12.30 12.03 16.15
CA HIS A 54 -11.89 12.99 17.18
C HIS A 54 -10.44 13.44 16.97
N HIS A 55 -10.07 14.57 17.57
CA HIS A 55 -8.70 15.06 17.58
C HIS A 55 -7.79 14.14 18.40
N VAL A 56 -6.60 13.85 17.86
CA VAL A 56 -5.52 13.16 18.56
C VAL A 56 -4.35 14.13 18.61
N THR A 57 -3.81 14.36 19.79
CA THR A 57 -2.70 15.30 20.00
C THR A 57 -1.38 14.73 19.47
N ASP A 58 -0.37 15.58 19.26
CA ASP A 58 0.90 15.12 18.65
C ASP A 58 1.72 14.21 19.58
N SER A 59 1.59 14.37 20.90
CA SER A 59 2.14 13.43 21.89
C SER A 59 1.53 12.04 21.73
N GLU A 60 0.21 11.95 21.61
CA GLU A 60 -0.52 10.69 21.41
C GLU A 60 -0.18 10.06 20.05
N LYS A 61 -0.10 10.85 18.97
CA LYS A 61 0.34 10.36 17.65
C LYS A 61 1.71 9.68 17.74
N ARG A 62 2.68 10.27 18.46
CA ARG A 62 4.01 9.68 18.68
C ARG A 62 3.94 8.35 19.43
N VAL A 63 3.13 8.27 20.49
CA VAL A 63 2.92 7.04 21.26
C VAL A 63 2.28 5.95 20.39
N LEU A 64 1.26 6.29 19.60
CA LEU A 64 0.58 5.36 18.69
C LEU A 64 1.52 4.85 17.59
N ALA A 65 2.37 5.72 17.04
CA ALA A 65 3.38 5.34 16.06
C ALA A 65 4.39 4.34 16.65
N ARG A 66 4.90 4.62 17.87
CA ARG A 66 5.81 3.70 18.59
C ARG A 66 5.17 2.34 18.85
N LYS A 67 3.93 2.32 19.36
CA LYS A 67 3.16 1.09 19.60
C LYS A 67 2.90 0.30 18.31
N LYS A 68 2.69 0.98 17.18
CA LYS A 68 2.52 0.34 15.86
C LYS A 68 3.82 -0.28 15.36
N LEU A 69 4.94 0.43 15.54
CA LEU A 69 6.27 -0.08 15.18
C LEU A 69 6.63 -1.32 16.00
N GLN A 70 6.47 -1.27 17.32
CA GLN A 70 6.75 -2.39 18.21
C GLN A 70 5.92 -3.64 17.85
N ARG A 71 4.63 -3.46 17.54
CA ARG A 71 3.77 -4.56 17.06
C ARG A 71 4.28 -5.16 15.75
N LYS A 72 4.74 -4.33 14.81
CA LYS A 72 5.32 -4.79 13.54
C LYS A 72 6.57 -5.63 13.79
N ILE A 73 7.50 -5.13 14.61
CA ILE A 73 8.75 -5.83 14.93
C ILE A 73 8.45 -7.18 15.60
N ARG A 74 7.61 -7.19 16.64
CA ARG A 74 7.21 -8.43 17.34
C ARG A 74 6.60 -9.46 16.39
N SER A 75 5.74 -9.03 15.46
CA SER A 75 5.13 -9.92 14.47
C SER A 75 6.15 -10.49 13.49
N GLN A 76 7.12 -9.67 13.05
CA GLN A 76 8.19 -10.10 12.16
C GLN A 76 9.12 -11.10 12.84
N ASP A 77 9.51 -10.84 14.09
CA ASP A 77 10.37 -11.75 14.86
C ASP A 77 9.68 -13.09 15.12
N LEU A 78 8.39 -13.07 15.46
CA LEU A 78 7.59 -14.28 15.56
C LEU A 78 7.55 -15.04 14.23
N GLY A 79 7.32 -14.35 13.11
CA GLY A 79 7.31 -14.97 11.78
C GLY A 79 8.66 -15.61 11.41
N ARG A 80 9.78 -14.98 11.77
CA ARG A 80 11.12 -15.55 11.59
C ARG A 80 11.33 -16.82 12.40
N LYS A 81 10.92 -16.82 13.67
CA LYS A 81 10.98 -18.01 14.56
C LYS A 81 10.12 -19.16 14.04
N LEU A 82 8.90 -18.87 13.59
CA LEU A 82 8.03 -19.90 13.01
C LEU A 82 8.64 -20.47 11.73
N ARG A 83 9.21 -19.62 10.87
CA ARG A 83 9.90 -20.07 9.66
C ARG A 83 11.10 -20.97 9.96
N SER A 84 11.91 -20.64 10.98
CA SER A 84 13.03 -21.50 11.37
C SER A 84 12.56 -22.86 11.89
N ILE A 85 11.51 -22.90 12.71
CA ILE A 85 10.92 -24.14 13.22
C ILE A 85 10.38 -24.99 12.06
N LEU A 86 9.64 -24.39 11.13
CA LEU A 86 9.11 -25.11 9.96
C LEU A 86 10.24 -25.70 9.08
N LEU A 87 11.34 -24.95 8.92
CA LEU A 87 12.51 -25.44 8.18
C LEU A 87 13.23 -26.58 8.89
N GLN A 88 13.34 -26.54 10.22
CA GLN A 88 13.90 -27.65 11.02
C GLN A 88 13.05 -28.90 10.84
N LYS A 89 11.73 -28.77 11.02
CA LYS A 89 10.79 -29.88 10.83
C LYS A 89 10.84 -30.47 9.42
N ALA A 90 10.92 -29.62 8.38
CA ALA A 90 11.02 -30.08 7.00
C ALA A 90 12.32 -30.83 6.69
N ARG A 91 13.39 -30.57 7.46
CA ARG A 91 14.68 -31.26 7.36
C ARG A 91 14.75 -32.53 8.21
N GLY A 92 13.69 -32.88 8.95
CA GLY A 92 13.68 -34.02 9.85
C GLY A 92 14.52 -33.83 11.12
N LEU A 93 14.78 -32.56 11.50
CA LEU A 93 15.47 -32.16 12.74
C LEU A 93 14.48 -31.64 13.77
#